data_AF-A0AAD6SKR8-F1
#
_entry.id   AF-A0AAD6SKR8-F1
#
_cell.length_a   1.000
_cell.length_b   1.000
_cell.length_c   1.000
_cell.angle_alpha   90.00
_cell.angle_beta   90.00
_cell.angle_gamma   90.00
#
_symmetry.space_group_name_H-M   'P 1'
#
loop_
_entity.id
_entity.type
_entity.pdbx_description
1 polymer ?
#
loop_
_entity_poly.entity_id
_entity_poly.type
_entity_poly.pdbx_seq_one_letter_code
_entity_poly.pdbx_strand_id
1 'polypeptide(L)'
;MMSLSGQFLKEPGGAFLLPTHHPTPHPLPSPHHRVDTMWMKNPVHCSPAPPIWNRHFEPRLPLDLERSIFETTALSHPSTIPNLMLIAWRVKSWIEPQLYRMVSSTHPRSAQLPVAPLDILSRDLAHKCPSVFRGVKHLFLYTAKDTSKVDAVLAACPSITDLFLYVPIRGSLPMLASMPSLRRLVIQPRTLLAFDPDHPIFCSVTHLELLEISTSAEAEDVCTKLAMMPKLTHLALNSIEIYHALIPSLEAFDHLRCMIMLSSEERREMEVDEIPAPLTEDDRFLWIGQTHADSYEDWLRSAHTGETYWAVADAFIAARRAGKIDRSCYSICDEDRSWRI
;
A
#
# COMPACT_ATOMS: atom_id res chain seq x y z
N MET A 1 44.55 -22.83 -25.33
CA MET A 1 45.70 -22.06 -24.84
C MET A 1 45.89 -20.83 -25.71
N MET A 2 45.24 -19.72 -25.38
CA MET A 2 45.66 -18.36 -25.75
C MET A 2 45.14 -17.43 -24.65
N SER A 3 46.08 -16.76 -24.00
CA SER A 3 45.91 -15.85 -22.88
C SER A 3 45.78 -14.44 -23.43
N LEU A 4 44.74 -13.70 -23.03
CA LEU A 4 44.65 -12.27 -23.24
C LEU A 4 44.20 -11.59 -21.95
N SER A 5 45.21 -10.97 -21.32
CA SER A 5 45.14 -10.08 -20.17
C SER A 5 44.58 -8.73 -20.63
N GLY A 6 43.43 -8.31 -20.08
CA GLY A 6 42.81 -7.00 -20.32
C GLY A 6 42.90 -6.12 -19.08
N GLN A 7 43.46 -4.93 -19.27
CA GLN A 7 43.91 -3.98 -18.26
C GLN A 7 42.78 -3.21 -17.58
N PHE A 8 42.93 -3.00 -16.26
CA PHE A 8 42.13 -2.10 -15.44
C PHE A 8 42.40 -0.63 -15.80
N LEU A 9 41.35 0.08 -16.23
CA LEU A 9 41.35 1.55 -16.31
C LEU A 9 40.99 2.13 -14.93
N LYS A 10 41.92 2.92 -14.41
CA LYS A 10 41.81 3.76 -13.22
C LYS A 10 41.00 5.02 -13.57
N GLU A 11 39.88 5.24 -12.89
CA GLU A 11 39.20 6.54 -12.91
C GLU A 11 39.85 7.53 -11.92
N PRO A 12 39.98 8.82 -12.27
CA PRO A 12 40.45 9.84 -11.35
C PRO A 12 39.28 10.45 -10.56
N GLY A 13 39.38 10.37 -9.23
CA GLY A 13 38.50 11.05 -8.30
C GLY A 13 38.63 12.57 -8.38
N GLY A 14 37.57 13.24 -8.83
CA GLY A 14 37.40 14.69 -8.72
C GLY A 14 36.50 15.03 -7.53
N ALA A 15 37.11 15.48 -6.43
CA ALA A 15 36.38 16.01 -5.28
C ALA A 15 35.91 17.45 -5.59
N PHE A 16 34.60 17.63 -5.80
CA PHE A 16 33.97 18.94 -5.84
C PHE A 16 33.66 19.39 -4.39
N LEU A 17 34.41 20.37 -3.91
CA LEU A 17 34.11 21.10 -2.68
C LEU A 17 33.04 22.15 -3.00
N LEU A 18 31.82 21.95 -2.49
CA LEU A 18 30.78 22.97 -2.47
C LEU A 18 30.98 23.92 -1.28
N PRO A 19 30.79 25.24 -1.44
CA PRO A 19 30.91 26.19 -0.35
C PRO A 19 29.67 26.13 0.56
N THR A 20 29.90 25.86 1.84
CA THR A 20 28.90 25.96 2.90
C THR A 20 28.68 27.42 3.28
N HIS A 21 27.58 28.01 2.82
CA HIS A 21 27.07 29.27 3.36
C HIS A 21 26.27 28.99 4.63
N HIS A 22 26.82 29.34 5.80
CA HIS A 22 26.08 29.40 7.06
C HIS A 22 25.19 30.65 7.08
N PRO A 23 23.87 30.54 7.31
CA PRO A 23 23.03 31.69 7.58
C PRO A 23 23.22 32.15 9.02
N THR A 24 23.45 33.46 9.17
CA THR A 24 23.49 34.18 10.45
C THR A 24 22.11 34.19 11.12
N PRO A 25 22.01 33.99 12.44
CA PRO A 25 20.74 34.06 13.15
C PRO A 25 20.32 35.52 13.39
N HIS A 26 19.11 35.88 12.95
CA HIS A 26 18.47 37.14 13.32
C HIS A 26 17.91 37.08 14.76
N PRO A 27 18.01 38.16 15.54
CA PRO A 27 17.47 38.21 16.90
C PRO A 27 15.94 38.36 16.90
N LEU A 28 15.29 37.58 17.76
CA LEU A 28 13.85 37.67 18.07
C LEU A 28 13.54 38.96 18.86
N PRO A 29 12.43 39.67 18.58
CA PRO A 29 11.99 40.77 19.42
C PRO A 29 11.23 40.27 20.67
N SER A 30 11.54 40.87 21.82
CA SER A 30 10.90 40.65 23.11
C SER A 30 9.44 41.10 23.16
N PRO A 31 8.57 40.46 23.98
CA PRO A 31 7.17 40.83 24.11
C PRO A 31 6.97 41.79 25.29
N HIS A 32 6.71 43.07 25.00
CA HIS A 32 6.07 43.97 25.95
C HIS A 32 5.02 44.80 25.21
N HIS A 33 3.74 44.50 25.43
CA HIS A 33 2.74 45.54 25.68
C HIS A 33 1.50 44.93 26.33
N ARG A 34 1.35 45.24 27.62
CA ARG A 34 0.07 45.25 28.34
C ARG A 34 -0.86 46.23 27.62
N VAL A 35 -2.07 45.76 27.27
CA VAL A 35 -3.20 46.63 26.97
C VAL A 35 -4.19 46.49 28.11
N ASP A 36 -4.25 47.52 28.94
CA ASP A 36 -5.29 47.71 29.95
C ASP A 36 -6.62 47.94 29.23
N THR A 37 -7.59 47.06 29.49
CA THR A 37 -8.96 47.22 29.02
C THR A 37 -9.80 47.89 30.11
N MET A 38 -10.05 49.18 29.90
CA MET A 38 -10.99 50.00 30.63
C MET A 38 -12.40 49.69 30.10
N TRP A 39 -13.18 48.88 30.82
CA TRP A 39 -14.61 48.69 30.54
C TRP A 39 -15.46 49.38 31.59
N MET A 40 -16.22 50.38 31.12
CA MET A 40 -17.21 51.12 31.86
C MET A 40 -18.40 50.23 32.25
N LYS A 41 -18.87 50.49 33.47
CA LYS A 41 -20.10 49.98 34.08
C LYS A 41 -21.32 50.36 33.24
N ASN A 42 -22.18 49.39 32.94
CA ASN A 42 -23.59 49.64 32.66
C ASN A 42 -24.43 48.42 33.10
N PRO A 43 -25.18 48.49 34.22
CA PRO A 43 -26.07 47.40 34.63
C PRO A 43 -27.46 47.62 34.03
N VAL A 44 -27.72 47.01 32.88
CA VAL A 44 -29.10 46.76 32.45
C VAL A 44 -29.47 45.37 32.94
N HIS A 45 -30.32 45.31 33.97
CA HIS A 45 -30.92 44.08 34.48
C HIS A 45 -31.90 43.52 33.43
N CYS A 46 -31.37 42.81 32.43
CA CYS A 46 -32.12 41.80 31.71
C CYS A 46 -31.95 40.49 32.50
N SER A 47 -33.01 39.99 33.12
CA SER A 47 -33.02 38.60 33.61
C SER A 47 -32.76 37.69 32.40
N PRO A 48 -31.69 36.88 32.38
CA PRO A 48 -31.49 35.92 31.31
C PRO A 48 -32.65 34.93 31.39
N ALA A 49 -33.43 34.81 30.32
CA ALA A 49 -34.36 33.71 30.17
C ALA A 49 -33.57 32.41 30.42
N PRO A 50 -34.10 31.47 31.22
CA PRO A 50 -33.42 30.21 31.48
C PRO A 50 -33.06 29.61 30.13
N PRO A 51 -31.78 29.29 29.89
CA PRO A 51 -31.36 28.88 28.58
C PRO A 51 -32.12 27.61 28.21
N ILE A 52 -32.70 27.61 27.01
CA ILE A 52 -33.56 26.56 26.46
C ILE A 52 -32.69 25.35 26.07
N TRP A 53 -31.90 24.83 27.01
CA TRP A 53 -31.06 23.64 26.82
C TRP A 53 -31.85 22.33 26.99
N ASN A 54 -33.13 22.40 27.39
CA ASN A 54 -34.03 21.25 27.54
C ASN A 54 -34.96 21.02 26.35
N ARG A 55 -34.50 21.35 25.13
CA ARG A 55 -35.02 20.62 23.97
C ARG A 55 -34.17 19.38 23.86
N HIS A 56 -34.72 18.26 24.31
CA HIS A 56 -34.21 16.95 23.91
C HIS A 56 -34.08 16.99 22.39
N PHE A 57 -32.84 17.13 21.89
CA PHE A 57 -32.55 17.02 20.48
C PHE A 57 -32.69 15.53 20.16
N GLU A 58 -33.94 15.11 19.96
CA GLU A 58 -34.20 13.81 19.36
C GLU A 58 -33.51 13.82 17.99
N PRO A 59 -32.62 12.84 17.72
CA PRO A 59 -31.99 12.75 16.42
C PRO A 59 -33.09 12.62 15.36
N ARG A 60 -33.04 13.46 14.33
CA ARG A 60 -34.02 13.46 13.25
C ARG A 60 -34.00 12.15 12.44
N LEU A 61 -32.92 11.38 12.56
CA LEU A 61 -32.72 10.10 11.90
C LEU A 61 -32.61 8.99 12.95
N PRO A 62 -33.13 7.78 12.66
CA PRO A 62 -32.77 6.57 13.38
C PRO A 62 -31.25 6.42 13.51
N LEU A 63 -30.79 5.93 14.67
CA LEU A 63 -29.36 5.85 15.00
C LEU A 63 -28.57 5.03 13.97
N ASP A 64 -29.15 3.93 13.49
CA ASP A 64 -28.50 3.05 12.51
C ASP A 64 -28.32 3.74 11.15
N LEU A 65 -29.27 4.58 10.75
CA LEU A 65 -29.17 5.38 9.53
C LEU A 65 -28.12 6.49 9.68
N GLU A 66 -28.10 7.18 10.82
CA GLU A 66 -27.06 8.18 11.12
C GLU A 66 -25.67 7.54 11.06
N ARG A 67 -25.49 6.38 11.69
CA ARG A 67 -24.25 5.62 11.67
C ARG A 67 -23.86 5.21 10.24
N SER A 68 -24.78 4.63 9.49
CA SER A 68 -24.53 4.22 8.10
C SER A 68 -24.10 5.40 7.24
N ILE A 69 -24.74 6.57 7.38
CA ILE A 69 -24.36 7.78 6.63
C ILE A 69 -22.93 8.19 6.95
N PHE A 70 -22.56 8.24 8.23
CA PHE A 70 -21.20 8.62 8.62
C PHE A 70 -20.16 7.60 8.16
N GLU A 71 -20.41 6.30 8.35
CA GLU A 71 -19.47 5.24 7.94
C GLU A 71 -19.29 5.22 6.42
N THR A 72 -20.36 5.34 5.63
CA THR A 72 -20.28 5.44 4.18
C THR A 72 -19.53 6.71 3.75
N THR A 73 -19.82 7.86 4.37
CA THR A 73 -19.12 9.13 4.07
C THR A 73 -17.63 9.02 4.38
N ALA A 74 -17.26 8.41 5.51
CA ALA A 74 -15.86 8.20 5.89
C ALA A 74 -15.13 7.26 4.90
N LEU A 75 -15.79 6.21 4.42
CA LEU A 75 -15.23 5.30 3.42
C LEU A 75 -15.05 5.98 2.06
N SER A 76 -16.06 6.72 1.59
CA SER A 76 -16.02 7.41 0.30
C SER A 76 -15.12 8.66 0.32
N HIS A 77 -14.97 9.31 1.47
CA HIS A 77 -14.18 10.54 1.63
C HIS A 77 -13.25 10.48 2.86
N PRO A 78 -12.19 9.63 2.82
CA PRO A 78 -11.29 9.41 3.97
C PRO A 78 -10.65 10.70 4.52
N SER A 79 -10.38 11.69 3.67
CA SER A 79 -9.85 12.99 4.07
C SER A 79 -10.77 13.78 5.00
N THR A 80 -12.07 13.46 5.04
CA THR A 80 -13.06 14.11 5.91
C THR A 80 -13.16 13.47 7.29
N ILE A 81 -12.60 12.27 7.49
CA ILE A 81 -12.69 11.51 8.75
C ILE A 81 -12.34 12.36 9.99
N PRO A 82 -11.24 13.14 10.01
CA PRO A 82 -10.92 13.97 11.17
C PRO A 82 -12.04 14.96 11.51
N ASN A 83 -12.69 15.57 10.51
CA ASN A 83 -13.79 16.50 10.72
C ASN A 83 -15.06 15.79 11.18
N LEU A 84 -15.37 14.61 10.61
CA LEU A 84 -16.53 13.81 11.03
C LEU A 84 -16.44 13.42 12.51
N MET A 85 -15.24 13.08 13.00
CA MET A 85 -14.99 12.74 14.40
C MET A 85 -15.24 13.91 15.37
N LEU A 86 -15.30 15.17 14.89
CA LEU A 86 -15.56 16.34 15.73
C LEU A 86 -17.06 16.65 15.91
N ILE A 87 -17.95 15.98 15.15
CA ILE A 87 -19.38 16.29 15.14
C ILE A 87 -20.05 15.90 16.46
N ALA A 88 -19.80 14.68 16.93
CA ALA A 88 -20.35 14.16 18.19
C ALA A 88 -19.52 12.97 18.68
N TRP A 89 -19.57 12.69 19.99
CA TRP A 89 -18.83 11.58 20.59
C TRP A 89 -19.22 10.21 20.00
N ARG A 90 -20.51 9.97 19.75
CA ARG A 90 -20.98 8.74 19.10
C ARG A 90 -20.42 8.58 17.69
N VAL A 91 -20.39 9.66 16.91
CA VAL A 91 -19.84 9.67 15.55
C VAL A 91 -18.36 9.36 15.60
N LYS A 92 -17.62 9.97 16.53
CA LYS A 92 -16.22 9.59 16.78
C LYS A 92 -16.07 8.08 17.02
N SER A 93 -16.88 7.48 17.89
CA SER A 93 -16.78 6.05 18.20
C SER A 93 -17.07 5.13 16.99
N TRP A 94 -17.92 5.56 16.06
CA TRP A 94 -18.23 4.81 14.84
C TRP A 94 -17.15 4.96 13.77
N ILE A 95 -16.55 6.15 13.67
CA ILE A 95 -15.66 6.54 12.58
C ILE A 95 -14.18 6.33 12.92
N GLU A 96 -13.79 6.39 14.19
CA GLU A 96 -12.42 6.16 14.63
C GLU A 96 -11.83 4.83 14.11
N PRO A 97 -12.54 3.69 14.10
CA PRO A 97 -12.03 2.47 13.48
C PRO A 97 -11.70 2.62 11.98
N GLN A 98 -12.40 3.47 11.24
CA GLN A 98 -12.13 3.72 9.82
C GLN A 98 -10.85 4.53 9.63
N LEU A 99 -10.53 5.45 10.55
CA LEU A 99 -9.26 6.19 10.53
C LEU A 99 -8.05 5.25 10.59
N TYR A 100 -8.15 4.20 11.41
CA TYR A 100 -7.07 3.23 11.63
C TYR A 100 -7.17 1.99 10.75
N ARG A 101 -8.18 1.90 9.87
CA ARG A 101 -8.34 0.75 8.96
C ARG A 101 -7.14 0.59 8.03
N MET A 102 -6.49 1.70 7.68
CA MET A 102 -5.29 1.76 6.88
C MET A 102 -4.16 2.37 7.70
N VAL A 103 -3.00 1.72 7.71
CA VAL A 103 -1.78 2.25 8.31
C VAL A 103 -0.68 2.21 7.27
N SER A 104 0.01 3.34 7.07
CA SER A 104 1.13 3.46 6.15
C SER A 104 2.32 4.08 6.86
N SER A 105 3.50 3.50 6.69
CA SER A 105 4.77 4.21 6.95
C SER A 105 5.03 5.22 5.84
N THR A 106 5.96 6.16 6.09
CA THR A 106 6.33 7.23 5.15
C THR A 106 6.82 6.70 3.82
N HIS A 107 5.98 6.83 2.79
CA HIS A 107 6.42 6.76 1.40
C HIS A 107 6.95 8.14 0.99
N PRO A 108 8.15 8.25 0.39
CA PRO A 108 8.77 9.54 0.06
C PRO A 108 7.96 10.40 -0.92
N ARG A 109 6.99 9.81 -1.62
CA ARG A 109 6.19 10.49 -2.66
C ARG A 109 4.77 10.86 -2.22
N SER A 110 4.30 10.45 -1.04
CA SER A 110 2.91 10.65 -0.64
C SER A 110 2.73 11.85 0.28
N ALA A 111 2.11 12.91 -0.24
CA ALA A 111 1.72 14.08 0.55
C ALA A 111 0.26 14.04 1.03
N GLN A 112 -0.54 13.07 0.58
CA GLN A 112 -2.00 13.14 0.66
C GLN A 112 -2.63 12.40 1.83
N LEU A 113 -1.87 11.59 2.56
CA LEU A 113 -2.37 10.81 3.69
C LEU A 113 -1.76 11.24 5.02
N PRO A 114 -2.43 10.95 6.14
CA PRO A 114 -1.81 11.00 7.46
C PRO A 114 -0.75 9.89 7.53
N VAL A 115 0.44 10.19 7.01
CA VAL A 115 1.56 9.26 7.05
C VAL A 115 2.34 9.52 8.33
N ALA A 116 2.46 8.49 9.16
CA ALA A 116 3.27 8.56 10.37
C ALA A 116 4.58 7.79 10.12
N PRO A 117 5.75 8.40 10.42
CA PRO A 117 6.99 7.65 10.50
C PRO A 117 6.83 6.40 11.36
N LEU A 118 7.50 5.31 10.97
CA LEU A 118 7.39 4.02 11.66
C LEU A 118 7.70 4.14 13.16
N ASP A 119 8.61 5.03 13.54
CA ASP A 119 8.94 5.33 14.93
C ASP A 119 7.74 5.90 15.71
N ILE A 120 6.97 6.78 15.07
CA ILE A 120 5.76 7.34 15.65
C ILE A 120 4.68 6.27 15.73
N LEU A 121 4.51 5.46 14.68
CA LEU A 121 3.56 4.34 14.68
C LEU A 121 3.88 3.33 15.80
N SER A 122 5.12 2.88 15.90
CA SER A 122 5.56 1.93 16.93
C SER A 122 5.44 2.49 18.34
N ARG A 123 5.72 3.79 18.53
CA ARG A 123 5.53 4.45 19.83
C ARG A 123 4.05 4.60 20.17
N ASP A 124 3.24 5.04 19.21
CA ASP A 124 1.79 5.15 19.38
C ASP A 124 1.17 3.79 19.69
N LEU A 125 1.64 2.72 19.07
CA LEU A 125 1.27 1.35 19.38
C LEU A 125 1.56 0.95 20.83
N ALA A 126 2.69 1.41 21.38
CA ALA A 126 3.06 1.13 22.76
C ALA A 126 2.22 1.91 23.78
N HIS A 127 1.63 3.05 23.40
CA HIS A 127 0.90 3.94 24.31
C HIS A 127 -0.62 3.99 24.09
N LYS A 128 -1.10 3.67 22.89
CA LYS A 128 -2.54 3.61 22.56
C LYS A 128 -3.11 2.24 22.92
N CYS A 129 -4.44 2.19 23.02
CA CYS A 129 -5.13 0.95 23.33
C CYS A 129 -4.91 -0.07 22.18
N PRO A 130 -4.40 -1.29 22.46
CA PRO A 130 -4.17 -2.32 21.44
C PRO A 130 -5.42 -2.67 20.62
N SER A 131 -6.63 -2.41 21.14
CA SER A 131 -7.89 -2.66 20.43
C SER A 131 -8.04 -1.82 19.16
N VAL A 132 -7.43 -0.64 19.10
CA VAL A 132 -7.49 0.26 17.94
C VAL A 132 -6.86 -0.41 16.71
N PHE A 133 -5.70 -1.04 16.91
CA PHE A 133 -4.93 -1.65 15.83
C PHE A 133 -5.45 -3.01 15.37
N ARG A 134 -6.32 -3.65 16.18
CA ARG A 134 -7.08 -4.82 15.72
C ARG A 134 -8.02 -4.51 14.56
N GLY A 135 -8.37 -3.23 14.35
CA GLY A 135 -9.17 -2.78 13.21
C GLY A 135 -8.39 -2.62 11.91
N VAL A 136 -7.04 -2.68 11.94
CA VAL A 136 -6.21 -2.49 10.76
C VAL A 136 -6.42 -3.62 9.77
N LYS A 137 -6.74 -3.27 8.52
CA LYS A 137 -6.97 -4.19 7.40
C LYS A 137 -5.92 -4.06 6.31
N HIS A 138 -5.42 -2.85 6.10
CA HIS A 138 -4.43 -2.53 5.08
C HIS A 138 -3.19 -1.95 5.78
N LEU A 139 -2.06 -2.62 5.64
CA LEU A 139 -0.79 -2.17 6.20
C LEU A 139 0.25 -1.99 5.09
N PHE A 140 0.83 -0.80 5.04
CA PHE A 140 1.91 -0.46 4.13
C PHE A 140 3.18 -0.10 4.91
N LEU A 141 4.24 -0.86 4.68
CA LEU A 141 5.53 -0.70 5.33
C LEU A 141 6.62 -0.58 4.27
N TYR A 142 7.00 0.67 4.00
CA TYR A 142 8.10 1.04 3.14
C TYR A 142 9.22 1.63 4.00
N THR A 143 10.43 1.09 3.82
CA THR A 143 11.67 1.51 4.46
C THR A 143 11.71 1.54 5.99
N ALA A 144 12.24 0.47 6.57
CA ALA A 144 12.70 0.42 7.95
C ALA A 144 14.08 -0.21 7.97
N LYS A 145 15.10 0.57 8.35
CA LYS A 145 16.39 -0.02 8.77
C LYS A 145 16.24 -0.87 10.03
N ASP A 146 15.15 -0.65 10.76
CA ASP A 146 14.87 -1.25 12.07
C ASP A 146 13.71 -2.25 11.96
N THR A 147 14.06 -3.52 11.76
CA THR A 147 13.10 -4.63 11.64
C THR A 147 12.33 -4.89 12.94
N SER A 148 12.87 -4.49 14.10
CA SER A 148 12.19 -4.70 15.40
C SER A 148 10.87 -3.93 15.50
N LYS A 149 10.80 -2.75 14.87
CA LYS A 149 9.57 -1.94 14.82
C LYS A 149 8.53 -2.53 13.88
N VAL A 150 8.98 -3.16 12.79
CA VAL A 150 8.09 -3.89 11.87
C VAL A 150 7.40 -5.02 12.61
N ASP A 151 8.16 -5.79 13.40
CA ASP A 151 7.61 -6.86 14.23
C ASP A 151 6.58 -6.33 15.22
N ALA A 152 6.89 -5.25 15.95
CA ALA A 152 5.95 -4.63 16.89
C ALA A 152 4.63 -4.17 16.22
N VAL A 153 4.71 -3.61 15.01
CA VAL A 153 3.53 -3.18 14.23
C VAL A 153 2.72 -4.37 13.76
N LEU A 154 3.36 -5.40 13.21
CA LEU A 154 2.69 -6.62 12.79
C LEU A 154 1.99 -7.32 13.96
N ALA A 155 2.56 -7.23 15.18
CA ALA A 155 2.02 -7.89 16.38
C ALA A 155 0.66 -7.32 16.77
N ALA A 156 0.53 -6.01 16.63
CA ALA A 156 -0.65 -5.28 17.03
C ALA A 156 -1.77 -5.31 16.00
N CYS A 157 -1.47 -5.76 14.77
CA CYS A 157 -2.37 -5.75 13.62
C CYS A 157 -2.69 -7.18 13.14
N PRO A 158 -3.30 -8.07 13.96
CA PRO A 158 -3.53 -9.47 13.57
C PRO A 158 -4.61 -9.65 12.49
N SER A 159 -5.36 -8.59 12.19
CA SER A 159 -6.54 -8.62 11.30
C SER A 159 -6.25 -8.15 9.87
N ILE A 160 -4.98 -7.99 9.50
CA ILE A 160 -4.55 -7.54 8.19
C ILE A 160 -5.07 -8.50 7.11
N THR A 161 -5.60 -7.93 6.04
CA THR A 161 -6.04 -8.62 4.82
C THR A 161 -5.14 -8.29 3.64
N ASP A 162 -4.49 -7.14 3.67
CA ASP A 162 -3.63 -6.60 2.62
C ASP A 162 -2.35 -6.02 3.22
N LEU A 163 -1.21 -6.62 2.88
CA LEU A 163 0.10 -6.24 3.39
C LEU A 163 1.03 -5.87 2.25
N PHE A 164 1.52 -4.63 2.27
CA PHE A 164 2.64 -4.20 1.46
C PHE A 164 3.89 -4.06 2.33
N LEU A 165 4.97 -4.71 1.94
CA LEU A 165 6.17 -4.83 2.75
C LEU A 165 7.42 -4.75 1.88
N TYR A 166 8.02 -3.56 1.85
CA TYR A 166 9.30 -3.31 1.19
C TYR A 166 10.42 -3.15 2.24
N VAL A 167 10.50 -4.16 3.11
CA VAL A 167 11.52 -4.29 4.16
C VAL A 167 11.86 -5.78 4.34
N PRO A 168 13.14 -6.12 4.59
CA PRO A 168 13.50 -7.51 4.89
C PRO A 168 12.86 -7.97 6.20
N ILE A 169 12.14 -9.08 6.17
CA ILE A 169 11.57 -9.68 7.37
C ILE A 169 12.16 -11.07 7.62
N ARG A 170 13.03 -11.17 8.62
CA ARG A 170 13.48 -12.47 9.14
C ARG A 170 12.84 -12.78 10.49
N GLY A 171 12.69 -11.78 11.36
CA GLY A 171 12.06 -11.92 12.68
C GLY A 171 10.54 -12.05 12.64
N SER A 172 9.89 -11.48 11.64
CA SER A 172 8.42 -11.36 11.55
C SER A 172 7.71 -12.54 10.90
N LEU A 173 8.43 -13.52 10.35
CA LEU A 173 7.83 -14.67 9.68
C LEU A 173 6.78 -15.40 10.56
N PRO A 174 7.07 -15.69 11.85
CA PRO A 174 6.08 -16.34 12.73
C PRO A 174 4.79 -15.53 12.91
N MET A 175 4.87 -14.21 12.75
CA MET A 175 3.73 -13.31 12.91
C MET A 175 2.81 -13.39 11.70
N LEU A 176 3.39 -13.46 10.50
CA LEU A 176 2.62 -13.68 9.28
C LEU A 176 1.92 -15.04 9.28
N ALA A 177 2.55 -16.07 9.87
CA ALA A 177 1.92 -17.37 10.07
C ALA A 177 0.63 -17.29 10.92
N SER A 178 0.54 -16.28 11.81
CA SER A 178 -0.62 -16.06 12.67
C SER A 178 -1.73 -15.19 12.05
N MET A 179 -1.63 -14.83 10.76
CA MET A 179 -2.57 -13.94 10.06
C MET A 179 -3.46 -14.71 9.08
N PRO A 180 -4.50 -15.44 9.55
CA PRO A 180 -5.35 -16.26 8.68
C PRO A 180 -6.21 -15.44 7.71
N SER A 181 -6.30 -14.12 7.92
CA SER A 181 -7.07 -13.20 7.07
C SER A 181 -6.22 -12.58 5.95
N LEU A 182 -4.90 -12.77 5.94
CA LEU A 182 -4.04 -12.19 4.92
C LEU A 182 -4.36 -12.82 3.55
N ARG A 183 -4.69 -11.99 2.56
CA ARG A 183 -5.08 -12.41 1.20
C ARG A 183 -4.22 -11.80 0.12
N ARG A 184 -3.82 -10.53 0.29
CA ARG A 184 -2.95 -9.79 -0.62
C ARG A 184 -1.62 -9.52 0.06
N LEU A 185 -0.53 -9.81 -0.65
CA LEU A 185 0.82 -9.65 -0.16
C LEU A 185 1.68 -9.02 -1.25
N VAL A 186 2.38 -7.93 -0.93
CA VAL A 186 3.39 -7.31 -1.79
C VAL A 186 4.72 -7.35 -1.07
N ILE A 187 5.72 -8.05 -1.63
CA ILE A 187 7.01 -8.29 -0.99
C ILE A 187 8.16 -8.33 -2.00
N GLN A 188 9.38 -8.23 -1.50
CA GLN A 188 10.57 -8.56 -2.28
C GLN A 188 10.76 -10.09 -2.39
N PRO A 189 11.31 -10.61 -3.50
CA PRO A 189 11.65 -12.02 -3.71
C PRO A 189 12.43 -12.64 -2.55
N ARG A 190 13.44 -11.95 -2.03
CA ARG A 190 14.24 -12.41 -0.89
C ARG A 190 13.41 -12.70 0.36
N THR A 191 12.32 -11.96 0.57
CA THR A 191 11.37 -12.22 1.65
C THR A 191 10.57 -13.49 1.38
N LEU A 192 10.13 -13.71 0.14
CA LEU A 192 9.45 -14.95 -0.25
C LEU A 192 10.35 -16.18 -0.03
N LEU A 193 11.60 -16.08 -0.46
CA LEU A 193 12.59 -17.16 -0.35
C LEU A 193 12.98 -17.49 1.11
N ALA A 194 12.77 -16.56 2.04
CA ALA A 194 13.03 -16.76 3.45
C ALA A 194 11.96 -17.61 4.16
N PHE A 195 10.78 -17.81 3.55
CA PHE A 195 9.75 -18.67 4.12
C PHE A 195 10.11 -20.15 4.00
N ASP A 196 9.84 -20.90 5.05
CA ASP A 196 9.85 -22.35 4.98
C ASP A 196 8.84 -22.86 3.94
N PRO A 197 9.11 -23.99 3.25
CA PRO A 197 8.19 -24.56 2.28
C PRO A 197 6.76 -24.80 2.82
N ASP A 198 6.64 -25.16 4.10
CA ASP A 198 5.36 -25.44 4.77
C ASP A 198 4.78 -24.22 5.50
N HIS A 199 5.27 -23.01 5.21
CA HIS A 199 4.87 -21.82 5.94
C HIS A 199 3.36 -21.53 5.75
N PRO A 200 2.57 -21.32 6.83
CA PRO A 200 1.10 -21.18 6.74
C PRO A 200 0.60 -20.06 5.82
N ILE A 201 1.42 -19.06 5.53
CA ILE A 201 1.09 -17.94 4.63
C ILE A 201 0.72 -18.41 3.22
N PHE A 202 1.31 -19.51 2.74
CA PHE A 202 1.04 -20.07 1.42
C PHE A 202 -0.39 -20.62 1.29
N CYS A 203 -1.03 -20.94 2.42
CA CYS A 203 -2.40 -21.41 2.49
C CYS A 203 -3.44 -20.29 2.59
N SER A 204 -3.05 -19.02 2.70
CA SER A 204 -3.97 -17.88 2.84
C SER A 204 -3.86 -16.86 1.72
N VAL A 205 -2.67 -16.65 1.17
CA VAL A 205 -2.41 -15.65 0.13
C VAL A 205 -3.04 -16.09 -1.20
N THR A 206 -3.75 -15.16 -1.82
CA THR A 206 -4.45 -15.33 -3.10
C THR A 206 -3.93 -14.39 -4.18
N HIS A 207 -3.40 -13.23 -3.77
CA HIS A 207 -2.82 -12.21 -4.62
C HIS A 207 -1.41 -11.92 -4.11
N LEU A 208 -0.41 -12.14 -4.96
CA LEU A 208 0.99 -11.88 -4.65
C LEU A 208 1.58 -10.93 -5.67
N GLU A 209 2.26 -9.91 -5.21
CA GLU A 209 3.08 -9.03 -6.03
C GLU A 209 4.54 -9.13 -5.56
N LEU A 210 5.44 -9.45 -6.49
CA LEU A 210 6.87 -9.53 -6.23
C LEU A 210 7.59 -8.33 -6.83
N LEU A 211 8.42 -7.71 -6.00
CA LEU A 211 9.16 -6.49 -6.33
C LEU A 211 10.64 -6.79 -6.58
N GLU A 212 11.12 -6.48 -7.78
CA GLU A 212 12.53 -6.39 -8.18
C GLU A 212 13.29 -7.72 -8.10
N ILE A 213 12.93 -8.69 -8.95
CA ILE A 213 13.75 -9.90 -9.14
C ILE A 213 15.06 -9.49 -9.82
N SER A 214 16.18 -9.83 -9.20
CA SER A 214 17.48 -9.27 -9.58
C SER A 214 18.30 -10.22 -10.47
N THR A 215 18.00 -11.53 -10.46
CA THR A 215 18.81 -12.54 -11.15
C THR A 215 17.96 -13.71 -11.64
N SER A 216 18.43 -14.44 -12.66
CA SER A 216 17.78 -15.66 -13.14
C SER A 216 17.75 -16.78 -12.10
N ALA A 217 18.80 -16.94 -11.30
CA ALA A 217 18.83 -17.94 -10.23
C ALA A 217 17.77 -17.64 -9.15
N GLU A 218 17.63 -16.37 -8.74
CA GLU A 218 16.56 -15.95 -7.84
C GLU A 218 15.16 -16.20 -8.45
N ALA A 219 15.01 -16.00 -9.77
CA ALA A 219 13.76 -16.28 -10.47
C ALA A 219 13.36 -17.77 -10.43
N GLU A 220 14.31 -18.69 -10.60
CA GLU A 220 14.08 -20.14 -10.52
C GLU A 220 13.64 -20.56 -9.11
N ASP A 221 14.32 -20.06 -8.07
CA ASP A 221 13.96 -20.31 -6.67
C ASP A 221 12.56 -19.75 -6.34
N VAL A 222 12.25 -18.56 -6.85
CA VAL A 222 10.92 -17.95 -6.70
C VAL A 222 9.85 -18.81 -7.35
N CYS A 223 10.04 -19.26 -8.59
CA CYS A 223 9.08 -20.11 -9.28
C CYS A 223 8.81 -21.41 -8.52
N THR A 224 9.85 -22.00 -7.94
CA THR A 224 9.73 -23.18 -7.06
C THR A 224 8.82 -22.88 -5.87
N LYS A 225 9.00 -21.73 -5.20
CA LYS A 225 8.14 -21.32 -4.08
C LYS A 225 6.70 -21.00 -4.50
N LEU A 226 6.52 -20.35 -5.65
CA LEU A 226 5.20 -20.01 -6.18
C LEU A 226 4.36 -21.27 -6.43
N ALA A 227 4.97 -22.34 -6.94
CA ALA A 227 4.30 -23.62 -7.18
C ALA A 227 3.79 -24.26 -5.87
N MET A 228 4.32 -23.87 -4.72
CA MET A 228 3.89 -24.34 -3.40
C MET A 228 2.71 -23.56 -2.80
N MET A 229 2.19 -22.55 -3.49
CA MET A 229 1.11 -21.70 -2.97
C MET A 229 -0.26 -22.14 -3.50
N PRO A 230 -0.97 -23.07 -2.83
CA PRO A 230 -2.17 -23.72 -3.36
C PRO A 230 -3.37 -22.79 -3.54
N LYS A 231 -3.35 -21.58 -2.97
CA LYS A 231 -4.43 -20.61 -3.12
C LYS A 231 -4.05 -19.41 -3.98
N LEU A 232 -2.84 -19.40 -4.54
CA LEU A 232 -2.41 -18.29 -5.38
C LEU A 232 -3.22 -18.29 -6.68
N THR A 233 -3.97 -17.21 -6.88
CA THR A 233 -4.84 -17.01 -8.05
C THR A 233 -4.36 -15.85 -8.92
N HIS A 234 -3.65 -14.90 -8.33
CA HIS A 234 -3.20 -13.68 -8.96
C HIS A 234 -1.73 -13.44 -8.61
N LEU A 235 -0.90 -13.29 -9.63
CA LEU A 235 0.53 -13.01 -9.51
C LEU A 235 0.86 -11.75 -10.29
N ALA A 236 1.57 -10.80 -9.67
CA ALA A 236 2.11 -9.62 -10.32
C ALA A 236 3.61 -9.57 -10.12
N LEU A 237 4.31 -9.16 -11.16
CA LEU A 237 5.76 -9.16 -11.26
C LEU A 237 6.17 -7.84 -11.93
N ASN A 238 7.33 -7.30 -11.57
CA ASN A 238 7.85 -6.07 -12.15
C ASN A 238 9.29 -6.23 -12.70
N SER A 239 9.62 -7.44 -13.15
CA SER A 239 10.96 -7.81 -13.61
C SER A 239 10.88 -8.82 -14.75
N ILE A 240 11.69 -8.59 -15.78
CA ILE A 240 11.76 -9.42 -16.99
C ILE A 240 12.60 -10.69 -16.78
N GLU A 241 13.51 -10.66 -15.81
CA GLU A 241 14.43 -11.73 -15.48
C GLU A 241 13.71 -13.04 -15.13
N ILE A 242 12.43 -12.94 -14.73
CA ILE A 242 11.59 -14.08 -14.36
C ILE A 242 10.94 -14.80 -15.55
N TYR A 243 10.85 -14.21 -16.74
CA TYR A 243 10.12 -14.79 -17.87
C TYR A 243 10.58 -16.22 -18.20
N HIS A 244 11.89 -16.41 -18.32
CA HIS A 244 12.47 -17.71 -18.67
C HIS A 244 12.27 -18.77 -17.58
N ALA A 245 12.21 -18.37 -16.31
CA ALA A 245 11.96 -19.27 -15.19
C ALA A 245 10.48 -19.64 -15.04
N LEU A 246 9.58 -18.72 -15.42
CA LEU A 246 8.13 -18.96 -15.38
C LEU A 246 7.66 -19.96 -16.43
N ILE A 247 8.18 -19.87 -17.65
CA ILE A 247 7.69 -20.66 -18.80
C ILE A 247 7.64 -22.17 -18.47
N PRO A 248 8.71 -22.80 -17.95
CA PRO A 248 8.66 -24.22 -17.57
C PRO A 248 7.67 -24.53 -16.44
N SER A 249 7.29 -23.52 -15.64
CA SER A 249 6.45 -23.65 -14.45
C SER A 249 4.98 -23.32 -14.72
N LEU A 250 4.62 -22.81 -15.91
CA LEU A 250 3.26 -22.36 -16.22
C LEU A 250 2.21 -23.46 -16.01
N GLU A 251 2.56 -24.69 -16.34
CA GLU A 251 1.72 -25.88 -16.18
C GLU A 251 1.55 -26.29 -14.71
N ALA A 252 2.51 -25.96 -13.84
CA ALA A 252 2.44 -26.27 -12.40
C ALA A 252 1.52 -25.31 -11.63
N PHE A 253 1.11 -24.20 -12.23
CA PHE A 253 0.26 -23.20 -11.60
C PHE A 253 -1.23 -23.48 -11.83
N ASP A 254 -1.73 -24.60 -11.31
CA ASP A 254 -3.10 -25.10 -11.53
C ASP A 254 -4.22 -24.12 -11.11
N HIS A 255 -3.94 -23.23 -10.15
CA HIS A 255 -4.92 -22.31 -9.58
C HIS A 255 -4.75 -20.87 -10.06
N LEU A 256 -3.68 -20.58 -10.79
CA LEU A 256 -3.39 -19.23 -11.26
C LEU A 256 -4.40 -18.84 -12.35
N ARG A 257 -5.05 -17.71 -12.16
CA ARG A 257 -6.08 -17.16 -13.05
C ARG A 257 -5.58 -15.96 -13.83
N CYS A 258 -4.67 -15.21 -13.22
CA CYS A 258 -4.15 -13.96 -13.72
C CYS A 258 -2.66 -13.83 -13.37
N MET A 259 -1.87 -13.49 -14.36
CA MET A 259 -0.45 -13.17 -14.22
C MET A 259 -0.19 -11.82 -14.88
N ILE A 260 0.26 -10.86 -14.10
CA ILE A 260 0.45 -9.48 -14.51
C ILE A 260 1.95 -9.17 -14.54
N MET A 261 2.41 -8.64 -15.66
CA MET A 261 3.69 -7.95 -15.72
C MET A 261 3.47 -6.44 -15.64
N LEU A 262 4.06 -5.83 -14.62
CA LEU A 262 4.04 -4.41 -14.33
C LEU A 262 5.30 -3.79 -14.93
N SER A 263 5.14 -2.80 -15.81
CA SER A 263 6.27 -2.12 -16.48
C SER A 263 6.38 -0.66 -16.05
N SER A 264 7.61 -0.16 -15.91
CA SER A 264 7.90 1.26 -15.78
C SER A 264 8.08 1.91 -17.16
N GLU A 265 7.72 3.19 -17.31
CA GLU A 265 7.82 3.97 -18.56
C GLU A 265 9.23 3.96 -19.12
N GLU A 266 10.23 3.96 -18.24
CA GLU A 266 11.65 3.90 -18.62
C GLU A 266 11.99 2.64 -19.43
N ARG A 267 11.17 1.58 -19.35
CA ARG A 267 11.42 0.30 -20.02
C ARG A 267 10.39 -0.08 -21.09
N ARG A 268 9.35 0.74 -21.29
CA ARG A 268 8.19 0.40 -22.13
C ARG A 268 8.54 -0.01 -23.56
N GLU A 269 9.49 0.68 -24.19
CA GLU A 269 9.87 0.42 -25.58
C GLU A 269 10.77 -0.82 -25.74
N MET A 270 11.49 -1.21 -24.67
CA MET A 270 12.39 -2.36 -24.72
C MET A 270 11.69 -3.68 -24.40
N GLU A 271 10.66 -3.66 -23.57
CA GLU A 271 10.15 -4.90 -22.95
C GLU A 271 9.13 -5.67 -23.78
N VAL A 272 8.36 -5.03 -24.68
CA VAL A 272 7.23 -5.70 -25.35
C VAL A 272 7.68 -6.72 -26.38
N ASP A 273 8.73 -6.42 -27.14
CA ASP A 273 9.27 -7.31 -28.17
C ASP A 273 10.09 -8.47 -27.55
N GLU A 274 10.46 -8.35 -26.28
CA GLU A 274 11.25 -9.35 -25.55
C GLU A 274 10.39 -10.39 -24.83
N ILE A 275 9.06 -10.23 -24.79
CA ILE A 275 8.17 -11.18 -24.11
C ILE A 275 8.14 -12.49 -24.90
N PRO A 276 8.57 -13.62 -24.32
CA PRO A 276 8.54 -14.90 -25.01
C PRO A 276 7.12 -15.31 -25.44
N ALA A 277 7.00 -15.85 -26.65
CA ALA A 277 5.71 -16.31 -27.21
C ALA A 277 4.91 -17.24 -26.26
N PRO A 278 5.51 -18.19 -25.53
CA PRO A 278 4.74 -19.03 -24.60
C PRO A 278 4.00 -18.25 -23.51
N LEU A 279 4.51 -17.07 -23.11
CA LEU A 279 3.81 -16.21 -22.14
C LEU A 279 2.70 -15.41 -22.81
N THR A 280 2.93 -14.85 -23.99
CA THR A 280 1.88 -14.07 -24.70
C THR A 280 0.74 -14.94 -25.21
N GLU A 281 0.99 -16.23 -25.44
CA GLU A 281 -0.02 -17.24 -25.77
C GLU A 281 -0.82 -17.74 -24.55
N ASP A 282 -0.31 -17.55 -23.32
CA ASP A 282 -1.00 -17.93 -22.09
C ASP A 282 -2.19 -16.98 -21.81
N ASP A 283 -3.39 -17.54 -21.74
CA ASP A 283 -4.62 -16.77 -21.59
C ASP A 283 -4.79 -16.11 -20.21
N ARG A 284 -3.88 -16.39 -19.25
CA ARG A 284 -3.80 -15.76 -17.94
C ARG A 284 -2.85 -14.57 -17.94
N PHE A 285 -1.97 -14.45 -18.92
CA PHE A 285 -0.93 -13.44 -18.96
C PHE A 285 -1.46 -12.08 -19.43
N LEU A 286 -1.03 -11.02 -18.74
CA LEU A 286 -1.38 -9.65 -19.03
C LEU A 286 -0.20 -8.74 -18.71
N TRP A 287 0.01 -7.74 -19.55
CA TRP A 287 0.95 -6.66 -19.34
C TRP A 287 0.19 -5.37 -19.04
N ILE A 288 0.56 -4.67 -17.96
CA ILE A 288 -0.07 -3.40 -17.55
C ILE A 288 1.01 -2.33 -17.46
N GLY A 289 0.82 -1.23 -18.20
CA GLY A 289 1.72 -0.08 -18.22
C GLY A 289 1.65 0.82 -16.96
N GLN A 290 2.66 1.69 -16.82
CA GLN A 290 3.00 2.41 -15.58
C GLN A 290 1.90 3.25 -14.92
N THR A 291 1.03 3.90 -15.69
CA THR A 291 -0.07 4.73 -15.16
C THR A 291 -1.02 3.98 -14.22
N HIS A 292 -0.98 2.64 -14.27
CA HIS A 292 -1.69 1.75 -13.36
C HIS A 292 -0.74 0.91 -12.48
N ALA A 293 0.58 1.04 -12.65
CA ALA A 293 1.59 0.18 -12.05
C ALA A 293 2.46 0.86 -10.97
N ASP A 294 2.16 2.10 -10.53
CA ASP A 294 2.69 2.54 -9.24
C ASP A 294 2.01 1.70 -8.14
N SER A 295 2.72 0.66 -7.70
CA SER A 295 2.26 -0.30 -6.70
C SER A 295 1.77 0.38 -5.42
N TYR A 296 2.34 1.54 -5.06
CA TYR A 296 1.88 2.31 -3.91
C TYR A 296 0.52 2.95 -4.17
N GLU A 297 0.35 3.61 -5.31
CA GLU A 297 -0.91 4.27 -5.67
C GLU A 297 -2.05 3.27 -5.92
N ASP A 298 -1.77 2.12 -6.54
CA ASP A 298 -2.77 1.05 -6.64
C ASP A 298 -3.10 0.47 -5.27
N TRP A 299 -2.11 0.20 -4.43
CA TRP A 299 -2.35 -0.29 -3.07
C TRP A 299 -3.21 0.69 -2.27
N LEU A 300 -2.91 1.98 -2.37
CA LEU A 300 -3.65 3.04 -1.70
C LEU A 300 -5.10 3.11 -2.21
N ARG A 301 -5.27 3.08 -3.54
CA ARG A 301 -6.59 3.05 -4.18
C ARG A 301 -7.38 1.84 -3.73
N SER A 302 -6.77 0.66 -3.74
CA SER A 302 -7.35 -0.60 -3.27
C SER A 302 -7.85 -0.48 -1.84
N ALA A 303 -7.04 0.10 -0.96
CA ALA A 303 -7.35 0.20 0.44
C ALA A 303 -8.48 1.23 0.72
N HIS A 304 -8.70 2.19 -0.18
CA HIS A 304 -9.79 3.18 -0.09
C HIS A 304 -11.08 2.75 -0.79
N THR A 305 -11.01 2.41 -2.07
CA THR A 305 -12.18 2.16 -2.92
C THR A 305 -12.48 0.68 -3.11
N GLY A 306 -11.51 -0.19 -2.81
CA GLY A 306 -11.55 -1.60 -3.19
C GLY A 306 -11.24 -1.85 -4.67
N GLU A 307 -11.05 -0.80 -5.47
CA GLU A 307 -10.69 -0.91 -6.87
C GLU A 307 -9.18 -1.17 -7.01
N THR A 308 -8.83 -2.15 -7.83
CA THR A 308 -7.45 -2.60 -8.03
C THR A 308 -7.18 -2.85 -9.50
N TYR A 309 -5.91 -2.82 -9.90
CA TYR A 309 -5.52 -3.34 -11.21
C TYR A 309 -5.86 -4.84 -11.36
N TRP A 310 -6.02 -5.59 -10.26
CA TRP A 310 -6.47 -6.99 -10.30
C TRP A 310 -7.88 -7.13 -10.87
N ALA A 311 -8.82 -6.30 -10.42
CA ALA A 311 -10.19 -6.31 -10.94
C ALA A 311 -10.24 -5.93 -12.42
N VAL A 312 -9.36 -4.99 -12.83
CA VAL A 312 -9.16 -4.63 -14.24
C VAL A 312 -8.63 -5.82 -15.04
N ALA A 313 -7.62 -6.51 -14.52
CA ALA A 313 -7.02 -7.67 -15.17
C ALA A 313 -8.01 -8.84 -15.30
N ASP A 314 -8.80 -9.12 -14.27
CA ASP A 314 -9.85 -10.12 -14.29
C ASP A 314 -10.89 -9.82 -15.38
N ALA A 315 -11.36 -8.57 -15.47
CA ALA A 315 -12.31 -8.16 -16.48
C ALA A 315 -11.73 -8.30 -17.90
N PHE A 316 -10.47 -7.91 -18.09
CA PHE A 316 -9.76 -8.04 -19.37
C PHE A 316 -9.60 -9.50 -19.78
N ILE A 317 -9.09 -10.35 -18.89
CA ILE A 317 -8.90 -11.79 -19.15
C ILE A 317 -10.24 -12.46 -19.43
N ALA A 318 -11.30 -12.14 -18.68
CA ALA A 318 -12.64 -12.65 -18.94
C ALA A 318 -13.17 -12.24 -20.32
N ALA A 319 -12.97 -10.97 -20.72
CA ALA A 319 -13.35 -10.48 -22.04
C ALA A 319 -12.56 -11.17 -23.17
N ARG A 320 -11.25 -11.40 -22.97
CA ARG A 320 -10.39 -12.14 -23.92
C ARG A 320 -10.82 -13.60 -24.07
N ARG A 321 -11.10 -14.29 -22.96
CA ARG A 321 -11.62 -15.68 -22.98
C ARG A 321 -12.99 -15.78 -23.65
N ALA A 322 -13.81 -14.74 -23.53
CA ALA A 322 -15.11 -14.64 -24.20
C ALA A 322 -15.01 -14.24 -25.69
N GLY A 323 -13.82 -13.97 -26.21
CA GLY A 323 -13.61 -13.53 -27.59
C GLY A 323 -14.05 -12.09 -27.89
N LYS A 324 -14.29 -11.27 -26.85
CA LYS A 324 -14.58 -9.83 -27.00
C LYS A 324 -13.32 -9.00 -27.25
N ILE A 325 -12.18 -9.52 -26.81
CA ILE A 325 -10.85 -8.98 -27.03
C ILE A 325 -10.08 -10.05 -27.81
N ASP A 326 -9.27 -9.63 -28.80
CA ASP A 326 -8.43 -10.55 -29.58
C ASP A 326 -7.48 -11.33 -28.65
N ARG A 327 -7.27 -12.62 -28.93
CA ARG A 327 -6.41 -13.46 -28.10
C ARG A 327 -4.95 -13.01 -28.06
N SER A 328 -4.48 -12.41 -29.15
CA SER A 328 -3.14 -11.83 -29.25
C SER A 328 -3.00 -10.51 -28.49
N CYS A 329 -4.10 -9.93 -27.99
CA CYS A 329 -4.04 -8.76 -27.14
C CYS A 329 -3.75 -9.19 -25.69
N TYR A 330 -2.56 -8.84 -25.21
CA TYR A 330 -2.08 -9.15 -23.86
C TYR A 330 -1.64 -7.90 -23.10
N SER A 331 -1.92 -6.69 -23.59
CA SER A 331 -1.51 -5.43 -22.97
C SER A 331 -2.70 -4.51 -22.70
N ILE A 332 -2.66 -3.82 -21.55
CA ILE A 332 -3.57 -2.70 -21.23
C ILE A 332 -2.75 -1.41 -21.29
N CYS A 333 -3.07 -0.59 -22.29
CA CYS A 333 -2.53 0.77 -22.46
C CYS A 333 -3.60 1.80 -22.03
N ASP A 334 -3.19 2.92 -21.45
CA ASP A 334 -4.12 3.97 -20.97
C ASP A 334 -5.10 4.51 -22.00
N GLU A 335 -4.62 4.60 -23.24
CA GLU A 335 -5.37 5.19 -24.33
C GLU A 335 -6.58 4.33 -24.68
N ASP A 336 -6.52 3.04 -24.36
CA ASP A 336 -7.53 2.08 -24.75
C ASP A 336 -8.51 1.78 -23.60
N ARG A 337 -9.20 2.81 -23.11
CA ARG A 337 -10.32 2.60 -22.16
C ARG A 337 -11.56 1.98 -22.82
N SER A 338 -11.50 1.69 -24.11
CA SER A 338 -12.63 1.20 -24.90
C SER A 338 -13.17 -0.16 -24.42
N TRP A 339 -12.37 -0.95 -23.69
CA TRP A 339 -12.80 -2.24 -23.12
C TRP A 339 -13.63 -2.12 -21.84
N ARG A 340 -13.68 -0.94 -21.19
CA ARG A 340 -14.55 -0.69 -20.02
C ARG A 340 -15.98 -0.42 -20.49
N ILE A 341 -16.70 -1.47 -20.90
CA ILE A 341 -18.13 -1.42 -21.26
C ILE A 341 -19.00 -1.74 -20.06
#